data_AF-A0A482WHY8-F1
#
_entry.id   AF-A0A482WHY8-F1
#
_cell.length_a   1.000
_cell.length_b   1.000
_cell.length_c   1.000
_cell.angle_alpha   90.00
_cell.angle_beta   90.00
_cell.angle_gamma   90.00
#
_symmetry.space_group_name_H-M   'P 1'
#
loop_
_entity.id
_entity.type
_entity.pdbx_description
1 polymer ?
#
loop_
_entity_poly.entity_id
_entity_poly.type
_entity_poly.pdbx_seq_one_letter_code
_entity_poly.pdbx_strand_id
1 'polypeptide(L)'
;MNNEESAKTPSPSSSCKDLDEDTRSTFSPSAFNRSTMERIIIGGETEKPPASNSSRLSQEVLKNYEGKSREDLIETVVRLEAELKNKRAQQKDLEDYLDNLLLRVMETSPRILQNPYINCKTQAKIM
;
A
#
# COMPACT_ATOMS: atom_id res chain seq x y z
N MET A 1 37.73 37.48 25.89
CA MET A 1 38.55 38.06 24.81
C MET A 1 38.49 37.04 23.70
N ASN A 2 37.42 37.02 22.91
CA ASN A 2 37.12 37.98 21.84
C ASN A 2 38.35 38.17 20.95
N ASN A 3 38.28 37.61 19.75
CA ASN A 3 38.19 38.35 18.47
C ASN A 3 38.12 37.26 17.37
N GLU A 4 37.02 37.17 16.62
CA GLU A 4 36.78 37.89 15.35
C GLU A 4 37.78 37.46 14.26
N GLU A 5 37.47 37.27 12.98
CA GLU A 5 36.28 37.29 12.14
C GLU A 5 36.87 37.05 10.74
N SER A 6 36.17 36.36 9.84
CA SER A 6 35.84 36.89 8.50
C SER A 6 35.41 35.77 7.55
N ALA A 7 34.11 35.81 7.28
CA ALA A 7 33.42 35.13 6.20
C ALA A 7 33.96 35.51 4.81
N LYS A 8 33.79 34.62 3.83
CA LYS A 8 33.30 35.00 2.50
C LYS A 8 32.76 33.80 1.71
N THR A 9 31.44 33.72 1.58
CA THR A 9 30.79 33.17 0.37
C THR A 9 30.99 34.17 -0.77
N PRO A 10 31.07 33.72 -2.04
CA PRO A 10 29.86 33.76 -2.86
C PRO A 10 29.72 32.57 -3.85
N SER A 11 28.45 32.24 -4.14
CA SER A 11 27.91 31.48 -5.29
C SER A 11 28.30 32.11 -6.65
N PRO A 12 27.81 31.69 -7.85
CA PRO A 12 27.11 30.48 -8.32
C PRO A 12 27.64 29.92 -9.69
N SER A 13 27.25 28.71 -10.09
CA SER A 13 27.07 28.33 -11.52
C SER A 13 26.40 26.94 -11.61
N SER A 14 25.10 26.82 -11.87
CA SER A 14 24.45 26.87 -13.20
C SER A 14 24.91 25.77 -14.16
N SER A 15 24.17 24.66 -14.22
CA SER A 15 23.52 24.22 -15.47
C SER A 15 22.55 23.08 -15.17
N CYS A 16 21.28 23.42 -14.99
CA CYS A 16 20.19 22.53 -15.37
C CYS A 16 20.28 22.32 -16.88
N LYS A 17 20.00 21.11 -17.36
CA LYS A 17 19.74 20.86 -18.77
C LYS A 17 18.26 20.53 -18.90
N ASP A 18 17.54 21.52 -19.38
CA ASP A 18 16.17 21.47 -19.86
C ASP A 18 16.09 20.64 -21.14
N LEU A 19 14.99 19.89 -21.28
CA LEU A 19 14.46 19.36 -22.53
C LEU A 19 12.94 19.53 -22.48
N ASP A 20 12.50 20.72 -22.85
CA ASP A 20 11.23 21.05 -23.53
C ASP A 20 11.21 20.37 -24.92
N GLU A 21 10.11 19.93 -25.54
CA GLU A 21 8.86 20.64 -25.81
C GLU A 21 7.81 19.66 -26.42
N ASP A 22 6.52 19.98 -26.20
CA ASP A 22 5.31 19.58 -26.94
C ASP A 22 4.87 18.10 -26.99
N THR A 23 3.70 17.72 -26.48
CA THR A 23 2.41 18.10 -27.09
C THR A 23 1.28 17.94 -26.06
N ARG A 24 0.75 19.05 -25.56
CA ARG A 24 -0.43 19.08 -24.67
C ARG A 24 -1.70 19.14 -25.51
N SER A 25 -2.14 18.03 -26.07
CA SER A 25 -3.52 17.91 -26.56
C SER A 25 -4.45 17.71 -25.38
N THR A 26 -4.82 18.84 -24.79
CA THR A 26 -5.91 18.95 -23.83
C THR A 26 -7.19 18.75 -24.64
N PHE A 27 -7.72 17.53 -24.68
CA PHE A 27 -9.08 17.29 -25.17
C PHE A 27 -10.05 17.93 -24.17
N SER A 28 -10.27 19.23 -24.34
CA SER A 28 -11.43 19.95 -23.82
C SER A 28 -12.60 19.64 -24.76
N PRO A 29 -13.63 18.88 -24.34
CA PRO A 29 -14.83 18.72 -25.15
C PRO A 29 -15.72 19.95 -24.91
N SER A 30 -15.32 21.09 -25.48
CA SER A 30 -16.07 22.33 -25.35
C SER A 30 -16.18 23.07 -26.68
N ALA A 31 -16.79 22.44 -27.70
CA ALA A 31 -17.34 23.18 -28.86
C ALA A 31 -18.19 22.33 -29.83
N PHE A 32 -18.91 21.28 -29.40
CA PHE A 32 -19.89 20.63 -30.27
C PHE A 32 -21.20 20.36 -29.54
N ASN A 33 -21.99 21.42 -29.37
CA ASN A 33 -23.39 21.49 -29.76
C ASN A 33 -23.98 22.80 -29.23
N ARG A 34 -24.00 23.79 -30.09
CA ARG A 34 -24.86 24.96 -29.95
C ARG A 34 -26.28 24.51 -30.34
N SER A 35 -27.01 23.89 -29.42
CA SER A 35 -28.44 23.66 -29.58
C SER A 35 -29.14 23.47 -28.23
N THR A 36 -30.09 24.38 -27.99
CA THR A 36 -31.32 24.20 -27.21
C THR A 36 -31.18 23.79 -25.74
N MET A 37 -30.71 24.72 -24.91
CA MET A 37 -31.33 25.09 -23.62
C MET A 37 -30.35 25.94 -22.82
N GLU A 38 -30.49 27.26 -22.89
CA GLU A 38 -30.07 28.11 -21.77
C GLU A 38 -30.94 27.71 -20.57
N ARG A 39 -30.32 27.10 -19.55
CA ARG A 39 -30.97 26.91 -18.25
C ARG A 39 -30.86 28.23 -17.50
N ILE A 40 -32.02 28.85 -17.26
CA ILE A 40 -32.15 30.09 -16.49
C ILE A 40 -31.70 29.78 -15.05
N ILE A 41 -30.69 30.51 -14.56
CA ILE A 41 -30.28 30.45 -13.15
C ILE A 41 -31.09 31.52 -12.41
N ILE A 42 -32.21 31.11 -11.81
CA ILE A 42 -32.99 31.97 -10.91
C ILE A 42 -32.52 31.68 -9.49
N GLY A 43 -32.06 32.72 -8.82
CA GLY A 43 -31.34 32.65 -7.56
C GLY A 43 -32.16 32.18 -6.36
N GLY A 44 -31.43 31.82 -5.32
CA GLY A 44 -31.94 31.47 -4.00
C GLY A 44 -31.00 30.48 -3.32
N GLU A 45 -30.50 30.88 -2.15
CA GLU A 45 -29.86 30.09 -1.10
C GLU A 45 -28.50 29.39 -1.34
N THR A 46 -27.51 29.99 -0.67
CA THR A 46 -26.16 29.47 -0.40
C THR A 46 -26.21 28.33 0.60
N GLU A 47 -26.51 27.10 0.17
CA GLU A 47 -26.27 25.92 1.01
C GLU A 47 -24.95 25.27 0.56
N LYS A 48 -23.92 25.58 1.34
CA LYS A 48 -22.58 24.99 1.28
C LYS A 48 -22.71 23.47 1.11
N PRO A 49 -22.09 22.81 0.10
CA PRO A 49 -22.06 21.35 0.10
C PRO A 49 -21.41 20.90 1.41
N PRO A 50 -21.96 19.89 2.12
CA PRO A 50 -21.40 19.45 3.38
C PRO A 50 -19.93 19.10 3.12
N ALA A 51 -19.05 19.86 3.79
CA ALA A 51 -17.61 19.69 3.70
C ALA A 51 -17.30 18.20 3.87
N SER A 52 -16.45 17.69 2.98
CA SER A 52 -16.03 16.31 2.87
C SER A 52 -15.29 15.82 4.13
N ASN A 53 -16.02 15.62 5.22
CA ASN A 53 -15.56 14.89 6.39
C ASN A 53 -16.16 13.50 6.38
N SER A 54 -16.21 12.86 5.20
CA SER A 54 -16.46 11.41 5.14
C SER A 54 -15.30 10.74 5.89
N SER A 55 -15.57 10.37 7.14
CA SER A 55 -14.71 9.50 7.93
C SER A 55 -14.20 8.39 7.02
N ARG A 56 -12.87 8.28 6.87
CA ARG A 56 -12.23 7.19 6.12
C ARG A 56 -12.55 5.81 6.71
N LEU A 57 -13.03 5.80 7.95
CA LEU A 57 -13.39 4.60 8.69
C LEU A 57 -14.90 4.38 8.60
N SER A 58 -15.30 3.14 8.35
CA SER A 58 -16.70 2.74 8.35
C SER A 58 -17.35 3.03 9.71
N GLN A 59 -18.65 3.31 9.70
CA GLN A 59 -19.42 3.58 10.92
C GLN A 59 -19.32 2.44 11.95
N GLU A 60 -19.22 1.20 11.47
CA GLU A 60 -19.01 0.02 12.31
C GLU A 60 -17.67 0.05 13.05
N VAL A 61 -16.59 0.43 12.37
CA VAL A 61 -15.27 0.59 12.99
C VAL A 61 -15.33 1.69 14.06
N LEU A 62 -15.91 2.85 13.75
CA LEU A 62 -16.05 3.94 14.73
C LEU A 62 -16.81 3.50 15.98
N LYS A 63 -17.92 2.78 15.81
CA LYS A 63 -18.71 2.23 16.92
C LYS A 63 -17.92 1.24 17.79
N ASN A 64 -17.06 0.42 17.19
CA ASN A 64 -16.23 -0.55 17.92
C ASN A 64 -15.12 0.08 18.77
N TYR A 65 -14.84 1.38 18.56
CA TYR A 65 -13.86 2.14 19.34
C TYR A 65 -14.49 3.31 20.12
N GLU A 66 -15.80 3.49 20.02
CA GLU A 66 -16.54 4.52 20.76
C GLU A 66 -16.47 4.22 22.27
N GLY A 67 -16.13 5.23 23.07
CA GLY A 67 -16.02 5.10 24.54
C GLY A 67 -14.75 4.42 25.06
N LYS A 68 -13.83 3.97 24.19
CA LYS A 68 -12.51 3.47 24.63
C LYS A 68 -11.59 4.62 25.01
N SER A 69 -10.81 4.44 26.08
CA SER A 69 -9.74 5.37 26.41
C SER A 69 -8.63 5.30 25.35
N ARG A 70 -7.84 6.38 25.26
CA ARG A 70 -6.60 6.39 24.48
C ARG A 70 -5.67 5.26 24.93
N GLU A 71 -5.66 4.95 26.22
CA GLU A 71 -4.84 3.89 26.81
C GLU A 71 -5.28 2.51 26.32
N ASP A 72 -6.58 2.21 26.32
CA ASP A 72 -7.13 0.94 25.82
C ASP A 72 -6.82 0.70 24.34
N LEU A 73 -6.83 1.78 23.54
CA LEU A 73 -6.47 1.71 22.13
C LEU A 73 -4.99 1.39 21.94
N ILE A 74 -4.11 2.03 22.72
CA ILE A 74 -2.67 1.76 22.70
C ILE A 74 -2.39 0.32 23.13
N GLU A 75 -3.03 -0.16 24.20
CA GLU A 75 -2.88 -1.55 24.65
C GLU A 75 -3.30 -2.54 23.56
N THR A 76 -4.43 -2.27 22.90
CA THR A 76 -4.91 -3.10 21.78
C THR A 76 -3.90 -3.14 20.64
N VAL A 77 -3.31 -1.99 20.28
CA VAL A 77 -2.28 -1.91 19.23
C VAL A 77 -1.03 -2.70 19.62
N VAL A 78 -0.52 -2.53 20.85
CA VAL A 78 0.66 -3.25 21.34
C VAL A 78 0.43 -4.76 21.35
N ARG A 79 -0.76 -5.21 21.77
CA ARG A 79 -1.13 -6.64 21.72
C ARG A 79 -1.11 -7.17 20.28
N LEU A 80 -1.71 -6.43 19.35
CA LEU A 80 -1.74 -6.83 17.93
C LEU A 80 -0.33 -6.89 17.34
N GLU A 81 0.54 -5.95 17.67
CA GLU A 81 1.95 -5.98 17.26
C GLU A 81 2.68 -7.22 17.79
N ALA A 82 2.44 -7.59 19.04
CA ALA A 82 3.00 -8.80 19.64
C ALA A 82 2.49 -10.07 18.96
N GLU A 83 1.19 -10.16 18.69
CA GLU A 83 0.59 -11.28 17.95
C GLU A 83 1.16 -11.40 16.54
N LEU A 84 1.27 -10.28 15.81
CA LEU A 84 1.86 -10.27 14.47
C LEU A 84 3.33 -10.71 14.49
N LYS A 85 4.10 -10.25 15.48
CA LYS A 85 5.49 -10.68 15.66
C LYS A 85 5.57 -12.19 15.91
N ASN A 86 4.70 -12.72 16.77
CA ASN A 86 4.65 -14.16 17.05
C ASN A 86 4.24 -14.97 15.81
N LYS A 87 3.26 -14.49 15.03
CA LYS A 87 2.83 -15.16 13.79
C LYS A 87 3.92 -15.16 12.73
N ARG A 88 4.68 -14.06 12.59
CA ARG A 88 5.84 -14.01 11.68
C ARG A 88 6.94 -14.96 12.10
N ALA A 89 7.23 -15.05 13.40
CA ALA A 89 8.21 -16.01 13.92
C ALA A 89 7.76 -17.45 13.65
N GLN A 90 6.51 -17.79 13.99
CA GLN A 90 5.93 -19.10 13.71
C GLN A 90 5.96 -19.45 12.21
N GLN A 91 5.65 -18.49 11.34
CA GLN A 91 5.72 -18.70 9.89
C GLN A 91 7.15 -19.04 9.47
N LYS A 92 8.13 -18.25 9.95
CA LYS A 92 9.54 -18.50 9.66
C LYS A 92 10.00 -19.86 10.18
N ASP A 93 9.61 -20.24 11.40
CA ASP A 93 9.97 -21.54 11.97
C ASP A 93 9.39 -22.70 11.16
N LEU A 94 8.16 -22.54 10.62
CA LEU A 94 7.53 -23.52 9.75
C LEU A 94 8.22 -23.59 8.37
N GLU A 95 8.62 -22.46 7.80
CA GLU A 95 9.39 -22.38 6.56
C GLU A 95 10.77 -23.03 6.75
N ASP A 96 11.51 -22.63 7.79
CA ASP A 96 12.83 -23.19 8.12
C ASP A 96 12.72 -24.71 8.41
N TYR A 97 11.66 -25.17 9.09
CA TYR A 97 11.40 -26.59 9.29
C TYR A 97 11.13 -27.33 7.97
N LEU A 98 10.30 -26.74 7.10
CA LEU A 98 9.96 -27.28 5.80
C LEU A 98 11.21 -27.40 4.92
N ASP A 99 12.05 -26.37 4.85
CA ASP A 99 13.30 -26.38 4.10
C ASP A 99 14.26 -27.47 4.60
N ASN A 100 14.46 -27.58 5.92
CA ASN A 100 15.29 -28.62 6.51
C ASN A 100 14.75 -30.03 6.22
N LEU A 101 13.43 -30.20 6.16
CA LEU A 101 12.81 -31.47 5.81
C LEU A 101 12.98 -31.77 4.32
N LEU A 102 12.72 -30.78 3.46
CA LEU A 102 12.86 -30.90 2.02
C LEU A 102 14.29 -31.27 1.60
N LEU A 103 15.30 -30.69 2.25
CA LEU A 103 16.70 -31.01 2.00
C LEU A 103 16.98 -32.51 2.19
N ARG A 104 16.55 -33.09 3.31
CA ARG A 104 16.65 -34.53 3.60
C ARG A 104 15.85 -35.38 2.61
N VAL A 105 14.67 -34.91 2.22
CA VAL A 105 13.81 -35.61 1.25
C VAL A 105 14.45 -35.64 -0.14
N MET A 106 15.05 -34.54 -0.58
CA MET A 106 15.73 -34.47 -1.87
C MET A 106 16.90 -35.43 -1.94
N GLU A 107 17.62 -35.62 -0.84
CA GLU A 107 18.73 -36.56 -0.73
C GLU A 107 18.27 -38.02 -0.69
N THR A 108 17.21 -38.32 0.07
CA THR A 108 16.83 -39.71 0.39
C THR A 108 15.69 -40.27 -0.46
N SER A 109 14.75 -39.45 -0.90
CA SER A 109 13.51 -39.90 -1.56
C SER A 109 12.88 -38.79 -2.43
N PRO A 110 13.55 -38.36 -3.52
CA PRO A 110 13.11 -37.24 -4.35
C PRO A 110 11.76 -37.48 -5.06
N ARG A 111 11.32 -38.74 -5.20
CA ARG A 111 10.04 -39.09 -5.85
C ARG A 111 8.81 -38.51 -5.13
N ILE A 112 8.90 -38.21 -3.84
CA ILE A 112 7.76 -37.65 -3.10
C ILE A 112 7.47 -36.18 -3.46
N LEU A 113 8.43 -35.49 -4.08
CA LEU A 113 8.30 -34.12 -4.59
C LEU A 113 7.86 -34.08 -6.07
N GLN A 114 7.61 -35.23 -6.70
CA GLN A 114 7.18 -35.29 -8.09
C GLN A 114 5.76 -34.75 -8.25
N ASN A 115 5.55 -33.91 -9.27
CA ASN A 115 4.23 -33.47 -9.68
C ASN A 115 3.93 -33.99 -11.10
N PRO A 116 2.90 -34.83 -11.33
CA PRO A 116 1.98 -35.40 -10.35
C PRO A 116 2.67 -36.38 -9.38
N TYR A 117 2.11 -36.52 -8.18
CA TYR A 117 2.63 -37.48 -7.21
C TYR A 117 2.34 -38.91 -7.66
N ILE A 118 3.37 -39.60 -8.13
CA ILE A 118 3.28 -41.00 -8.55
C ILE A 118 3.77 -41.87 -7.39
N ASN A 119 2.82 -42.45 -6.65
CA ASN A 119 3.18 -43.48 -5.69
C ASN A 119 3.60 -44.77 -6.43
N CYS A 120 4.46 -45.59 -5.81
CA CYS A 120 4.98 -46.81 -6.43
C CYS A 120 3.88 -47.82 -6.83
N LYS A 121 2.70 -47.76 -6.18
CA LYS A 121 1.54 -48.61 -6.52
C LYS A 121 0.87 -48.17 -7.82
N THR A 122 0.87 -46.87 -8.11
CA THR A 122 0.38 -46.30 -9.38
C THR A 122 1.39 -46.52 -10.51
N GLN A 123 2.70 -46.56 -10.22
CA GLN A 123 3.74 -46.83 -11.22
C GLN A 123 3.62 -48.24 -11.85
N ALA A 124 3.26 -49.25 -11.06
CA ALA A 124 3.05 -50.62 -11.55
C ALA A 124 1.81 -50.77 -12.47
N LYS A 125 0.91 -49.77 -12.50
CA LYS A 125 -0.29 -49.75 -13.37
C LYS A 125 -0.08 -48.97 -14.67
N ILE A 126 1.03 -48.23 -14.78
CA ILE A 126 1.39 -47.44 -15.97
C ILE A 126 2.50 -48.14 -16.80
N MET A 127 3.13 -49.20 -16.27
CA MET A 127 4.02 -50.10 -17.02
C MET A 127 3.29 -51.38 -17.48
#